data_AF-A0A2G5L786-F1
#
_entry.id   AF-A0A2G5L786-F1
#
_cell.length_a   1.000
_cell.length_b   1.000
_cell.length_c   1.000
_cell.angle_alpha   90.00
_cell.angle_beta   90.00
_cell.angle_gamma   90.00
#
_symmetry.space_group_name_H-M   'P 1'
#
loop_
_entity.id
_entity.type
_entity.pdbx_description
1 polymer ?
#
loop_
_entity_poly.entity_id
_entity_poly.type
_entity_poly.pdbx_seq_one_letter_code
_entity_poly.pdbx_strand_id
1 'polypeptide(L)'
;MKPEDLSRAWTHRQILELNFNNRLNFFLLFQSILLAATVNGIGDGNDHMILMALCVFGGVITVIWWLIQSKEHHMLDKVKNFLRENDESYRERRKLYDSYLSKFSVNQLFSRVIPPMLTVIWILLMIYLLVK
;
A
#
# COMPACT_ATOMS: atom_id res chain seq x y z
N MET A 1 14.42 -30.53 4.57
CA MET A 1 13.39 -29.64 5.16
C MET A 1 12.31 -30.51 5.80
N LYS A 2 11.81 -30.19 6.99
CA LYS A 2 10.62 -30.89 7.50
C LYS A 2 9.38 -30.38 6.74
N PRO A 3 8.44 -31.24 6.35
CA PRO A 3 7.22 -30.82 5.64
C PRO A 3 6.38 -29.81 6.45
N GLU A 4 6.47 -29.86 7.78
CA GLU A 4 5.82 -28.91 8.69
C GLU A 4 6.32 -27.46 8.51
N ASP A 5 7.62 -27.26 8.30
CA ASP A 5 8.21 -25.92 8.15
C ASP A 5 7.75 -25.28 6.83
N LEU A 6 7.58 -26.09 5.79
CA LEU A 6 7.09 -25.65 4.48
C LEU A 6 5.62 -25.24 4.56
N SER A 7 4.79 -26.06 5.23
CA SER A 7 3.37 -25.76 5.47
C SER A 7 3.20 -24.47 6.28
N ARG A 8 4.02 -24.28 7.33
CA ARG A 8 4.03 -23.04 8.11
C ARG A 8 4.40 -21.83 7.27
N ALA A 9 5.42 -21.93 6.42
CA ALA A 9 5.81 -20.83 5.53
C ALA A 9 4.70 -20.46 4.52
N TRP A 10 3.98 -21.45 4.01
CA TRP A 10 2.81 -21.23 3.14
C TRP A 10 1.69 -20.50 3.84
N THR A 11 1.27 -20.99 5.00
CA THR A 11 0.22 -20.34 5.81
C THR A 11 0.64 -18.93 6.21
N HIS A 12 1.89 -18.75 6.63
CA HIS A 12 2.41 -17.44 6.99
C HIS A 12 2.36 -16.47 5.80
N ARG A 13 2.74 -16.90 4.60
CA ARG A 13 2.64 -16.10 3.39
C ARG A 13 1.19 -15.68 3.09
N GLN A 14 0.25 -16.62 3.16
CA GLN A 14 -1.16 -16.34 2.88
C GLN A 14 -1.73 -15.29 3.85
N ILE A 15 -1.39 -15.42 5.14
CA ILE A 15 -1.79 -14.44 6.16
C ILE A 15 -1.17 -13.06 5.87
N LEU A 16 0.12 -13.01 5.51
CA LEU A 16 0.77 -11.74 5.17
C LEU A 16 0.14 -11.09 3.93
N GLU A 17 -0.17 -11.86 2.87
CA GLU A 17 -0.81 -11.33 1.67
C GLU A 17 -2.23 -10.83 1.95
N LEU A 18 -3.01 -11.56 2.75
CA LEU A 18 -4.35 -11.15 3.18
C LEU A 18 -4.31 -9.86 4.00
N ASN A 19 -3.42 -9.79 4.99
CA ASN A 19 -3.27 -8.61 5.85
C ASN A 19 -2.83 -7.39 5.04
N PHE A 20 -1.85 -7.55 4.14
CA PHE A 20 -1.38 -6.50 3.24
C PHE A 20 -2.52 -5.93 2.38
N ASN A 21 -3.34 -6.79 1.79
CA ASN A 21 -4.45 -6.37 0.94
C ASN A 21 -5.56 -5.67 1.75
N ASN A 22 -5.93 -6.22 2.90
CA ASN A 22 -6.95 -5.62 3.77
C ASN A 22 -6.52 -4.24 4.27
N ARG A 23 -5.25 -4.13 4.68
CA ARG A 23 -4.61 -2.88 5.08
C ARG A 23 -4.66 -1.86 3.94
N LEU A 24 -4.20 -2.25 2.77
CA LEU A 24 -4.17 -1.38 1.59
C LEU A 24 -5.57 -0.86 1.22
N ASN A 25 -6.58 -1.73 1.23
CA ASN A 25 -7.97 -1.34 0.96
C ASN A 25 -8.49 -0.34 2.00
N PHE A 26 -8.22 -0.59 3.28
CA PHE A 26 -8.60 0.34 4.34
C PHE A 26 -7.95 1.71 4.18
N PHE A 27 -6.65 1.75 3.88
CA PHE A 27 -5.92 2.99 3.63
C PHE A 27 -6.51 3.76 2.43
N LEU A 28 -6.76 3.09 1.32
CA LEU A 28 -7.34 3.71 0.13
C LEU A 28 -8.73 4.28 0.40
N LEU A 29 -9.58 3.54 1.10
CA LEU A 29 -10.92 4.00 1.49
C LEU A 29 -10.83 5.22 2.41
N PHE A 30 -9.96 5.16 3.42
CA PHE A 30 -9.73 6.27 4.34
C PHE A 30 -9.23 7.53 3.62
N GLN A 31 -8.22 7.40 2.75
CA GLN A 31 -7.68 8.52 1.97
C GLN A 31 -8.72 9.10 1.01
N SER A 32 -9.56 8.26 0.41
CA SER A 32 -10.65 8.70 -0.46
C SER A 32 -11.67 9.55 0.29
N ILE A 33 -12.05 9.14 1.50
CA ILE A 33 -12.96 9.91 2.36
C ILE A 33 -12.32 11.24 2.75
N LEU A 34 -11.04 11.24 3.16
CA LEU A 34 -10.35 12.46 3.57
C LEU A 34 -10.23 13.47 2.42
N LEU A 35 -9.90 12.97 1.22
CA LEU A 35 -9.83 13.79 0.01
C LEU A 35 -11.20 14.35 -0.36
N ALA A 36 -12.24 13.52 -0.34
CA ALA A 36 -13.61 13.97 -0.61
C ALA A 36 -14.05 15.06 0.38
N ALA A 37 -13.79 14.87 1.69
CA ALA A 37 -14.09 15.88 2.70
C ALA A 37 -13.33 17.19 2.46
N THR A 38 -12.05 17.11 2.09
CA THR A 38 -11.23 18.28 1.81
C THR A 38 -11.71 19.03 0.57
N VAL A 39 -11.98 18.32 -0.53
CA VAL A 39 -12.42 18.93 -1.80
C VAL A 39 -13.82 19.55 -1.68
N ASN A 40 -14.76 18.86 -1.02
CA ASN A 40 -16.09 19.44 -0.77
C ASN A 40 -15.99 20.67 0.13
N GLY A 41 -15.17 20.61 1.19
CA GLY A 41 -14.97 21.75 2.09
C GLY A 41 -14.35 22.97 1.40
N ILE A 42 -13.50 22.78 0.39
CA ILE A 42 -13.01 23.86 -0.48
C ILE A 42 -14.16 24.51 -1.26
N GLY A 43 -15.11 23.71 -1.76
CA GLY A 43 -16.26 24.20 -2.52
C GLY A 43 -17.26 25.00 -1.66
N ASP A 44 -17.46 24.55 -0.42
CA ASP A 44 -18.42 25.16 0.52
C ASP A 44 -17.87 26.42 1.23
N GLY A 45 -16.59 26.77 1.01
CA GLY A 45 -15.97 27.93 1.63
C GLY A 45 -15.67 27.75 3.13
N ASN A 46 -15.39 26.51 3.56
CA ASN A 46 -15.00 26.23 4.94
C ASN A 46 -13.68 26.92 5.32
N ASP A 47 -13.44 27.03 6.63
CA ASP A 47 -12.23 27.64 7.16
C ASP A 47 -10.95 26.96 6.62
N HIS A 48 -10.11 27.76 5.97
CA HIS A 48 -8.83 27.33 5.40
C HIS A 48 -7.92 26.67 6.45
N MET A 49 -7.99 27.06 7.72
CA MET A 49 -7.23 26.41 8.79
C MET A 49 -7.65 24.95 8.99
N ILE A 50 -8.95 24.67 8.94
CA ILE A 50 -9.48 23.30 9.08
C ILE A 50 -9.05 22.44 7.88
N LEU A 51 -9.14 23.00 6.67
CA LEU A 51 -8.74 22.32 5.44
C LEU A 51 -7.22 22.05 5.40
N MET A 52 -6.40 22.99 5.88
CA MET A 52 -4.96 22.78 6.04
C MET A 52 -4.65 21.67 7.05
N ALA A 53 -5.33 21.65 8.20
CA ALA A 53 -5.16 20.60 9.19
C ALA A 53 -5.51 19.21 8.60
N LEU A 54 -6.58 19.11 7.83
CA LEU A 54 -6.94 17.88 7.10
C LEU A 54 -5.86 17.47 6.09
N CYS A 55 -5.31 18.41 5.32
CA CYS A 55 -4.24 18.12 4.37
C CYS A 55 -2.97 17.61 5.04
N VAL A 56 -2.54 18.27 6.12
CA VAL A 56 -1.38 17.83 6.93
C VAL A 56 -1.62 16.44 7.49
N PHE A 57 -2.81 16.19 8.04
CA PHE A 57 -3.18 14.89 8.58
C PHE A 57 -3.17 13.79 7.51
N GLY A 58 -3.74 14.06 6.33
CA GLY A 58 -3.71 13.15 5.18
C GLY A 58 -2.31 12.83 4.70
N GLY A 59 -1.44 13.84 4.64
CA GLY A 59 -0.02 13.70 4.31
C GLY A 59 0.74 12.84 5.33
N VAL A 60 0.60 13.13 6.63
CA VAL A 60 1.24 12.38 7.72
C VAL A 60 0.82 10.91 7.69
N ILE A 61 -0.48 10.64 7.54
CA ILE A 61 -0.98 9.26 7.44
C ILE A 61 -0.42 8.55 6.21
N THR A 62 -0.30 9.25 5.08
CA THR A 62 0.30 8.68 3.86
C THR A 62 1.77 8.27 4.09
N VAL A 63 2.55 9.10 4.79
CA VAL A 63 3.95 8.78 5.11
C VAL A 63 4.04 7.59 6.08
N ILE A 64 3.26 7.61 7.16
CA ILE A 64 3.21 6.48 8.12
C ILE A 64 2.84 5.19 7.40
N TRP A 65 1.84 5.26 6.52
CA TRP A 65 1.41 4.13 5.72
C TRP A 65 2.53 3.57 4.84
N TRP A 66 3.23 4.45 4.13
CA TRP A 66 4.32 4.05 3.25
C TRP A 66 5.42 3.28 4.01
N LEU A 67 5.76 3.73 5.23
CA LEU A 67 6.73 3.04 6.08
C LEU A 67 6.25 1.64 6.50
N ILE A 68 4.99 1.51 6.91
CA ILE A 68 4.39 0.21 7.28
C ILE A 68 4.39 -0.74 6.08
N GLN A 69 3.95 -0.25 4.92
CA GLN A 69 3.85 -1.03 3.70
C GLN A 69 5.23 -1.51 3.21
N SER A 70 6.24 -0.66 3.32
CA SER A 70 7.63 -1.00 2.98
C SER A 70 8.16 -2.16 3.83
N LYS A 71 7.88 -2.13 5.15
CA LYS A 71 8.26 -3.20 6.07
C LYS A 71 7.55 -4.52 5.74
N GLU A 72 6.23 -4.49 5.50
CA GLU A 72 5.46 -5.67 5.15
C GLU A 72 5.89 -6.28 3.81
N HIS A 73 6.17 -5.43 2.82
CA HIS A 73 6.68 -5.87 1.54
C HIS A 73 8.01 -6.62 1.68
N HIS A 74 8.91 -6.12 2.53
CA HIS A 74 10.18 -6.79 2.80
C HIS A 74 10.01 -8.16 3.48
N MET A 75 9.03 -8.31 4.38
CA MET A 75 8.70 -9.60 4.99
C MET A 75 8.12 -10.58 3.96
N LEU A 76 7.20 -10.12 3.12
CA LEU A 76 6.63 -10.92 2.03
C LEU A 76 7.72 -11.41 1.07
N ASP A 77 8.66 -10.55 0.70
CA ASP A 77 9.77 -10.93 -0.18
C ASP A 77 10.69 -11.98 0.44
N LYS A 78 10.98 -11.89 1.75
CA LYS A 78 11.73 -12.93 2.46
C LYS A 78 11.04 -14.29 2.41
N VAL A 79 9.74 -14.34 2.70
CA VAL A 79 8.98 -15.59 2.68
C VAL A 79 8.85 -16.14 1.26
N LYS A 80 8.67 -15.28 0.26
CA LYS A 80 8.66 -15.68 -1.17
C LYS A 80 9.99 -16.26 -1.62
N ASN A 81 11.11 -15.64 -1.23
CA ASN A 81 12.44 -16.14 -1.57
C ASN A 81 12.70 -17.50 -0.90
N PHE A 82 12.34 -17.63 0.37
CA PHE A 82 12.43 -18.90 1.10
C PHE A 82 11.62 -20.02 0.43
N LEU A 83 10.35 -19.75 0.06
CA LEU A 83 9.52 -20.72 -0.67
C LEU A 83 10.08 -21.03 -2.06
N ARG A 84 10.69 -20.06 -2.75
CA ARG A 84 11.33 -20.27 -4.06
C ARG A 84 12.51 -21.23 -4.00
N GLU A 85 13.27 -21.16 -2.93
CA GLU A 85 14.44 -22.02 -2.73
C GLU A 85 14.04 -23.42 -2.28
N ASN A 86 13.00 -23.54 -1.43
CA ASN A 86 12.69 -24.77 -0.71
C ASN A 86 11.44 -25.53 -1.21
N ASP A 87 10.60 -24.96 -2.09
CA ASP A 87 9.39 -25.61 -2.63
C ASP A 87 9.39 -25.66 -4.17
N GLU A 88 9.47 -26.87 -4.72
CA GLU A 88 9.37 -27.13 -6.17
C GLU A 88 8.02 -26.72 -6.75
N SER A 89 6.92 -27.04 -6.06
CA SER A 89 5.58 -26.68 -6.51
C SER A 89 5.39 -25.17 -6.56
N TYR A 90 6.04 -24.43 -5.65
CA TYR A 90 6.05 -22.97 -5.70
C TYR A 90 6.80 -22.46 -6.93
N ARG A 91 7.98 -23.02 -7.24
CA ARG A 91 8.76 -22.64 -8.44
C ARG A 91 7.99 -22.89 -9.72
N GLU A 92 7.34 -24.03 -9.86
CA GLU A 92 6.57 -24.39 -11.05
C GLU A 92 5.35 -23.48 -11.23
N ARG A 93 4.58 -23.25 -10.16
CA ARG A 93 3.47 -22.28 -10.18
C ARG A 93 3.94 -20.87 -10.54
N ARG A 94 5.10 -20.47 -10.01
CA ARG A 94 5.69 -19.15 -10.28
C ARG A 94 6.13 -19.03 -11.74
N LYS A 95 6.72 -20.06 -12.35
CA LYS A 95 7.11 -20.04 -13.77
C LYS A 95 5.91 -19.84 -14.70
N LEU A 96 4.77 -20.45 -14.40
CA LEU A 96 3.53 -20.27 -15.15
C LEU A 96 2.99 -18.84 -15.03
N TYR A 97 2.95 -18.31 -13.81
CA TYR A 97 2.51 -16.93 -13.55
C TYR A 97 3.48 -15.86 -14.06
N ASP A 98 4.79 -16.15 -14.08
CA ASP A 98 5.82 -15.20 -14.48
C ASP A 98 5.86 -14.95 -16.00
N SER A 99 5.25 -15.82 -16.81
CA SER A 99 5.33 -15.74 -18.28
C SER A 99 4.40 -14.71 -18.95
N TYR A 100 3.35 -14.21 -18.27
CA TYR A 100 2.34 -13.35 -18.93
C TYR A 100 2.05 -12.00 -18.24
N LEU A 101 2.24 -11.84 -16.92
CA LEU A 101 1.80 -10.64 -16.17
C LEU A 101 2.79 -10.13 -15.08
N SER A 102 4.00 -10.69 -15.00
CA SER A 102 4.81 -10.64 -13.77
C SER A 102 5.77 -9.46 -13.58
N LYS A 103 6.10 -8.69 -14.63
CA LYS A 103 7.04 -7.56 -14.45
C LYS A 103 6.49 -6.48 -13.51
N PHE A 104 5.18 -6.41 -13.32
CA PHE A 104 4.54 -5.56 -12.32
C PHE A 104 3.63 -6.41 -11.43
N SER A 105 4.17 -6.91 -10.32
CA SER A 105 3.31 -7.39 -9.25
C SER A 105 2.40 -6.23 -8.86
N VAL A 106 1.08 -6.40 -9.00
CA VAL A 106 0.08 -5.40 -8.61
C VAL A 106 0.40 -4.85 -7.20
N ASN A 107 0.82 -5.73 -6.29
CA ASN A 107 1.22 -5.34 -4.94
C ASN A 107 2.45 -4.40 -4.90
N GLN A 108 3.43 -4.55 -5.81
CA GLN A 108 4.55 -3.62 -5.95
C GLN A 108 4.10 -2.27 -6.49
N LEU A 109 3.18 -2.26 -7.45
CA LEU A 109 2.63 -1.03 -8.02
C LEU A 109 1.85 -0.26 -6.95
N PHE A 110 0.98 -0.92 -6.20
CA PHE A 110 0.20 -0.31 -5.13
C PHE A 110 1.07 0.15 -3.94
N SER A 111 2.12 -0.57 -3.57
CA SER A 111 2.99 -0.16 -2.45
C SER A 111 3.98 0.95 -2.78
N ARG A 112 4.40 1.08 -4.05
CA ARG A 112 5.43 2.04 -4.46
C ARG A 112 4.89 3.26 -5.19
N VAL A 113 3.77 3.15 -5.92
CA VAL A 113 3.24 4.24 -6.75
C VAL A 113 2.18 5.04 -6.02
N ILE A 114 1.29 4.38 -5.28
CA ILE A 114 0.15 5.05 -4.64
C ILE A 114 0.58 6.02 -3.54
N PRO A 115 1.48 5.66 -2.59
CA PRO A 115 1.84 6.61 -1.54
C PRO A 115 2.46 7.90 -2.09
N PRO A 116 3.45 7.87 -3.01
CA PRO A 116 3.97 9.09 -3.63
C PRO A 116 2.91 9.88 -4.40
N MET A 117 2.02 9.21 -5.12
CA MET A 117 0.92 9.87 -5.84
C MET A 117 -0.01 10.62 -4.87
N LEU A 118 -0.40 9.99 -3.76
CA LEU A 118 -1.21 10.64 -2.73
C LEU A 118 -0.46 11.78 -2.04
N THR A 119 0.84 11.62 -1.76
CA THR A 119 1.67 12.70 -1.21
C THR A 119 1.68 13.91 -2.14
N VAL A 120 1.82 13.70 -3.45
CA VAL A 120 1.77 14.78 -4.45
C VAL A 120 0.40 15.46 -4.43
N ILE A 121 -0.69 14.70 -4.36
CA ILE A 121 -2.05 15.27 -4.27
C ILE A 121 -2.20 16.15 -3.03
N TRP A 122 -1.75 15.69 -1.86
CA TRP A 122 -1.79 16.47 -0.62
C TRP A 122 -0.94 17.75 -0.69
N ILE A 123 0.24 17.68 -1.30
CA ILE A 123 1.10 18.85 -1.52
C ILE A 123 0.41 19.86 -2.44
N LEU A 124 -0.19 19.41 -3.54
CA LEU A 124 -0.91 20.30 -4.47
C LEU A 124 -2.11 20.98 -3.80
N LEU A 125 -2.88 20.24 -2.99
CA LEU A 125 -3.99 20.79 -2.21
C LEU A 125 -3.51 21.82 -1.20
N MET A 126 -2.40 21.56 -0.49
CA MET A 126 -1.82 22.54 0.44
C MET A 126 -1.36 23.81 -0.29
N ILE A 127 -0.66 23.67 -1.43
CA ILE A 127 -0.24 24.83 -2.22
C ILE A 127 -1.45 25.65 -2.67
N TYR A 128 -2.50 24.99 -3.14
CA TYR A 128 -3.74 25.65 -3.55
C TYR A 128 -4.38 26.44 -2.39
N LEU A 129 -4.46 25.83 -1.19
CA LEU A 129 -5.01 26.47 0.01
C LEU A 129 -4.16 27.62 0.55
N LEU A 130 -2.85 27.65 0.25
CA LEU A 130 -1.95 28.73 0.68
C LEU A 130 -1.98 29.94 -0.26
N VAL A 131 -2.27 29.71 -1.54
CA VAL A 131 -2.29 30.77 -2.57
C VAL A 131 -3.63 31.50 -2.62
N LYS A 132 -4.71 30.82 -2.25
CA LYS A 132 -6.08 31.34 -2.27
C LYS A 132 -6.50 31.89 -0.92
#